data_AF-A0A382GC93-F1
#
_entry.id   AF-A0A382GC93-F1
#
_cell.length_a   1.000
_cell.length_b   1.000
_cell.length_c   1.000
_cell.angle_alpha   90.00
_cell.angle_beta   90.00
_cell.angle_gamma   90.00
#
_symmetry.space_group_name_H-M   'P 1'
#
loop_
_entity.id
_entity.type
_entity.pdbx_description
1 polymer ?
#
loop_
_entity_poly.entity_id
_entity_poly.type
_entity_poly.pdbx_seq_one_letter_code
_entity_poly.pdbx_strand_id
1 'polypeptide(L)' 'MTKQEIVDQVSESTGLTKVETAAVMNGVMETIIVSLMENQKVELRGFGTFGV' A
#
# COMPACT_ATOMS: atom_id res chain seq x y z
N MET A 1 9.17 8.53 -7.64
CA MET A 1 7.79 8.34 -7.18
C MET A 1 7.81 8.21 -5.66
N THR A 2 7.17 9.13 -4.97
CA THR A 2 7.02 9.19 -3.52
C THR A 2 5.65 8.64 -3.13
N LYS A 3 5.46 8.33 -1.83
CA LYS A 3 4.15 7.93 -1.31
C LYS A 3 3.06 8.96 -1.60
N GLN A 4 3.38 10.24 -1.50
CA GLN A 4 2.45 11.33 -1.80
C GLN A 4 2.04 11.32 -3.28
N GLU A 5 3.00 11.15 -4.20
CA GLU A 5 2.71 11.07 -5.64
C GLU A 5 1.81 9.87 -5.98
N ILE A 6 1.98 8.72 -5.28
CA ILE A 6 1.09 7.56 -5.44
C ILE A 6 -0.32 7.89 -4.94
N VAL A 7 -0.45 8.52 -3.76
CA VAL A 7 -1.76 8.93 -3.21
C VAL A 7 -2.46 9.88 -4.18
N ASP A 8 -1.74 10.84 -4.75
CA ASP A 8 -2.29 11.79 -5.70
C ASP A 8 -2.81 11.08 -6.97
N GLN A 9 -2.00 10.22 -7.61
CA GLN A 9 -2.42 9.47 -8.81
C GLN A 9 -3.58 8.49 -8.55
N VAL A 10 -3.56 7.79 -7.41
CA VAL A 10 -4.63 6.85 -7.06
C VAL A 10 -5.93 7.60 -6.75
N SER A 11 -5.86 8.74 -6.04
CA SER A 11 -7.04 9.56 -5.77
C SER A 11 -7.70 10.07 -7.06
N GLU A 12 -6.88 10.51 -8.02
CA GLU A 12 -7.36 11.00 -9.32
C GLU A 12 -8.01 9.88 -10.16
N SER A 13 -7.43 8.68 -10.16
CA SER A 13 -7.94 7.54 -10.94
C SER A 13 -9.17 6.85 -10.33
N THR A 14 -9.34 6.90 -9.00
CA THR A 14 -10.42 6.21 -8.28
C THR A 14 -11.58 7.11 -7.87
N GLY A 15 -11.37 8.43 -7.84
CA GLY A 15 -12.34 9.40 -7.35
C GLY A 15 -12.45 9.48 -5.82
N LEU A 16 -11.63 8.72 -5.09
CA LEU A 16 -11.51 8.85 -3.65
C LEU A 16 -10.85 10.18 -3.28
N THR A 17 -11.17 10.71 -2.10
CA THR A 17 -10.45 11.87 -1.60
C THR A 17 -8.99 11.49 -1.29
N LYS A 18 -8.10 12.49 -1.30
CA LYS A 18 -6.69 12.28 -0.91
C LYS A 18 -6.55 11.76 0.51
N VAL A 19 -7.43 12.18 1.43
CA VAL A 19 -7.44 11.74 2.82
C VAL A 19 -7.78 10.24 2.93
N GLU A 20 -8.84 9.81 2.24
CA GLU A 20 -9.23 8.39 2.19
C GLU A 20 -8.14 7.55 1.53
N THR A 21 -7.58 8.01 0.42
CA THR A 21 -6.52 7.32 -0.31
C THR A 21 -5.25 7.17 0.54
N ALA A 22 -4.87 8.22 1.28
CA ALA A 22 -3.75 8.17 2.21
C ALA A 22 -4.00 7.17 3.36
N ALA A 23 -5.22 7.15 3.91
CA ALA A 23 -5.59 6.20 4.96
C ALA A 23 -5.49 4.75 4.47
N VAL A 24 -6.02 4.45 3.28
CA VAL A 24 -5.92 3.12 2.66
C VAL A 24 -4.47 2.73 2.41
N MET A 25 -3.66 3.63 1.83
CA MET A 25 -2.24 3.36 1.58
C MET A 25 -1.47 3.08 2.86
N ASN A 26 -1.76 3.82 3.94
CA ASN A 26 -1.16 3.58 5.25
C ASN A 26 -1.51 2.19 5.77
N GLY A 27 -2.80 1.82 5.74
CA GLY A 27 -3.25 0.50 6.21
C GLY A 27 -2.65 -0.65 5.41
N VAL A 28 -2.52 -0.52 4.09
CA VAL A 28 -1.86 -1.53 3.24
C VAL A 28 -0.40 -1.69 3.64
N MET A 29 0.36 -0.58 3.75
CA MET A 29 1.77 -0.64 4.14
C MET A 29 1.96 -1.25 5.53
N GLU A 30 1.14 -0.84 6.50
CA GLU A 30 1.20 -1.35 7.87
C GLU A 30 0.91 -2.86 7.92
N THR A 31 -0.11 -3.32 7.19
CA THR A 31 -0.44 -4.75 7.10
C THR A 31 0.73 -5.56 6.54
N ILE A 32 1.38 -5.07 5.48
CA ILE A 32 2.55 -5.73 4.90
C ILE A 32 3.70 -5.79 5.92
N ILE A 33 3.98 -4.68 6.60
CA ILE A 33 5.04 -4.60 7.61
C ILE A 33 4.80 -5.61 8.74
N VAL A 34 3.59 -5.66 9.30
CA VAL A 34 3.24 -6.57 10.39
C VAL A 34 3.41 -8.03 9.96
N SER A 35 2.89 -8.41 8.78
CA SER A 35 3.08 -9.77 8.26
C SER A 35 4.56 -10.14 8.12
N LEU A 36 5.40 -9.24 7.62
CA LEU A 36 6.83 -9.48 7.50
C LEU A 36 7.52 -9.62 8.86
N MET A 37 7.13 -8.83 9.87
CA MET A 37 7.64 -8.98 11.24
C MET A 37 7.32 -10.35 11.85
N GLU A 38 6.20 -10.96 11.45
CA GLU A 38 5.80 -12.31 11.83
C GLU A 38 6.46 -13.42 10.99
N ASN A 39 7.47 -13.09 10.17
CA ASN A 39 8.09 -13.99 9.18
C ASN A 39 7.08 -14.59 8.19
N GLN A 40 5.94 -13.93 7.97
CA GLN A 40 4.98 -14.33 6.94
C GLN A 40 5.39 -13.75 5.59
N LYS A 41 5.25 -14.56 4.54
CA LYS A 41 5.46 -14.13 3.16
C LYS A 41 4.20 -13.45 2.64
N VAL A 42 4.34 -12.25 2.09
CA VAL A 42 3.24 -11.48 1.49
C VAL A 42 3.32 -11.54 -0.02
N GLU A 43 2.29 -12.10 -0.66
CA GLU A 43 2.20 -12.20 -2.12
C GLU A 43 1.14 -11.23 -2.66
N LEU A 44 1.58 -10.29 -3.50
CA LEU A 44 0.72 -9.39 -4.25
C LEU A 44 0.76 -9.78 -5.72
N ARG A 45 -0.20 -10.61 -6.15
CA ARG A 45 -0.27 -11.15 -7.51
C ARG A 45 -0.21 -10.04 -8.57
N GLY A 46 0.63 -10.22 -9.58
CA GLY A 46 0.83 -9.24 -10.65
C GLY A 46 1.74 -8.06 -10.27
N PHE A 47 2.19 -7.98 -9.02
CA PHE A 47 3.10 -6.93 -8.55
C PHE A 47 4.42 -7.52 -8.03
N GLY A 48 4.35 -8.43 -7.06
CA GLY A 48 5.55 -9.02 -6.49
C GLY A 48 5.29 -9.77 -5.19
N THR A 49 6.38 -10.17 -4.55
CA THR A 49 6.34 -10.94 -3.32
C THR A 49 7.37 -10.39 -2.34
N PHE A 50 6.96 -10.23 -1.09
CA PHE A 50 7.76 -9.72 0.00
C PHE A 50 7.98 -10.82 1.02
N GLY A 51 9.20 -10.93 1.54
CA GLY A 51 9.61 -11.86 2.59
C GLY A 51 10.85 -11.32 3.30
N VAL A 52 11.06 -11.77 4.53
CA VAL A 52 12.23 -11.44 5.36
C VAL A 52 13.21 -12.60 5.35
#